data_AF-A0A235GDJ6-F1
#
_entry.id   AF-A0A235GDJ6-F1
#
_cell.length_a   1.000
_cell.length_b   1.000
_cell.length_c   1.000
_cell.angle_alpha   90.00
_cell.angle_beta   90.00
_cell.angle_gamma   90.00
#
_symmetry.space_group_name_H-M   'P 1'
#
loop_
_entity.id
_entity.type
_entity.pdbx_description
1 polymer ?
#
loop_
_entity_poly.entity_id
_entity_poly.type
_entity_poly.pdbx_seq_one_letter_code
_entity_poly.pdbx_strand_id
1 'polypeptide(L)'
;MTIHFEPSHHTDSMTISEQHELTVQRLTAEFCGLISAESIGIVVDGCVADLSWASNLALPELSERLARQRIIDYLDCKAKNFE
;
A
#
# COMPACT_ATOMS: atom_id res chain seq x y z
N MET A 1 30.12 -0.63 34.76
CA MET A 1 30.19 -1.12 33.37
C MET A 1 28.80 -0.92 32.78
N THR A 2 28.57 0.21 32.13
CA THR A 2 27.23 0.59 31.64
C THR A 2 27.20 0.24 30.16
N ILE A 3 26.45 -0.80 29.81
CA ILE A 3 26.23 -1.19 28.42
C ILE A 3 25.30 -0.16 27.77
N HIS A 4 25.87 0.71 26.96
CA HIS A 4 25.11 1.62 26.11
C HIS A 4 24.49 0.77 25.00
N PHE A 5 23.22 0.38 25.17
CA PHE A 5 22.43 -0.24 24.10
C PHE A 5 22.08 0.87 23.11
N GLU A 6 22.92 1.05 22.11
CA GLU A 6 22.59 1.82 20.92
C GLU A 6 21.49 1.04 20.18
N PRO A 7 20.28 1.59 19.99
CA PRO A 7 19.30 0.93 19.14
C PRO A 7 19.86 1.00 17.72
N SER A 8 20.30 -0.14 17.21
CA SER A 8 20.57 -0.32 15.78
C SER A 8 19.29 0.05 15.03
N HIS A 9 19.17 1.30 14.60
CA HIS A 9 18.30 1.68 13.49
C HIS A 9 18.93 1.06 12.25
N HIS A 10 18.77 -0.26 12.12
CA HIS A 10 18.81 -0.95 10.85
C HIS A 10 17.56 -0.46 10.12
N THR A 11 17.60 0.78 9.62
CA THR A 11 16.76 1.16 8.50
C THR A 11 17.22 0.27 7.37
N ASP A 12 16.56 -0.88 7.28
CA ASP A 12 16.37 -1.62 6.05
C ASP A 12 16.06 -0.57 5.00
N SER A 13 17.05 -0.23 4.18
CA SER A 13 16.93 0.78 3.13
C SER A 13 16.13 0.16 1.99
N MET A 14 14.94 -0.35 2.32
CA MET A 14 14.00 -0.92 1.39
C MET A 14 13.68 0.15 0.37
N THR A 15 13.87 -0.19 -0.90
CA THR A 15 13.61 0.76 -1.98
C THR A 15 12.10 1.02 -2.09
N ILE A 16 11.73 2.19 -2.62
CA ILE A 16 10.32 2.54 -2.85
C ILE A 16 9.63 1.46 -3.70
N SER A 17 10.36 0.84 -4.63
CA SER A 17 9.88 -0.26 -5.48
C SER A 17 9.58 -1.54 -4.69
N GLU A 18 10.46 -1.94 -3.77
CA GLU A 18 10.23 -3.13 -2.92
C GLU A 18 9.07 -2.91 -1.95
N GLN A 19 8.98 -1.70 -1.38
CA GLN A 19 7.87 -1.29 -0.52
C GLN A 19 6.54 -1.32 -1.31
N HIS A 20 6.56 -0.88 -2.56
CA HIS A 20 5.41 -0.94 -3.46
C HIS A 20 4.98 -2.38 -3.76
N GLU A 21 5.91 -3.27 -4.10
CA GLU A 21 5.61 -4.69 -4.36
C GLU A 21 5.04 -5.39 -3.11
N LEU A 22 5.57 -5.10 -1.92
CA LEU A 22 5.01 -5.62 -0.67
C LEU A 22 3.60 -5.12 -0.41
N THR A 23 3.33 -3.83 -0.68
CA THR A 23 1.97 -3.27 -0.57
C THR A 23 1.01 -3.96 -1.51
N VAL A 24 1.39 -4.15 -2.78
CA VAL A 24 0.56 -4.86 -3.77
C VAL A 24 0.30 -6.30 -3.33
N GLN A 25 1.31 -7.03 -2.84
CA GLN A 25 1.14 -8.40 -2.34
C GLN A 25 0.19 -8.47 -1.13
N ARG A 26 0.36 -7.56 -0.17
CA ARG A 26 -0.50 -7.49 1.03
C ARG A 26 -1.96 -7.20 0.66
N LEU A 27 -2.19 -6.22 -0.20
CA LEU A 27 -3.54 -5.90 -0.69
C LEU A 27 -4.12 -7.04 -1.54
N THR A 28 -3.31 -7.70 -2.36
CA THR A 28 -3.74 -8.87 -3.14
C THR A 28 -4.18 -10.02 -2.25
N ALA A 29 -3.47 -10.28 -1.15
CA ALA A 29 -3.89 -11.26 -0.17
C ALA A 29 -5.17 -10.82 0.57
N GLU A 30 -5.27 -9.55 0.96
CA GLU A 30 -6.42 -8.97 1.67
C GLU A 30 -7.73 -9.05 0.84
N PHE A 31 -7.64 -8.79 -0.46
CA PHE A 31 -8.80 -8.76 -1.38
C PHE A 31 -8.85 -9.97 -2.33
N CYS A 32 -8.19 -11.07 -1.96
CA CYS A 32 -8.13 -12.27 -2.78
C CYS A 32 -9.53 -12.77 -3.16
N GLY A 33 -9.76 -12.99 -4.45
CA GLY A 33 -11.05 -13.46 -4.99
C GLY A 33 -12.11 -12.39 -5.19
N LEU A 34 -11.91 -11.15 -4.71
CA LEU A 34 -12.83 -10.03 -4.93
C LEU A 34 -12.42 -9.17 -6.13
N ILE A 35 -11.11 -9.01 -6.32
CA ILE A 35 -10.49 -8.23 -7.37
C ILE A 35 -9.18 -8.89 -7.82
N SER A 36 -8.76 -8.65 -9.06
CA SER A 36 -7.51 -9.23 -9.59
C SER A 36 -6.28 -8.49 -9.05
N ALA A 37 -5.16 -9.20 -8.91
CA ALA A 37 -3.87 -8.62 -8.51
C ALA A 37 -3.40 -7.52 -9.47
N GLU A 38 -3.67 -7.67 -10.77
CA GLU A 38 -3.38 -6.67 -11.79
C GLU A 38 -4.14 -5.36 -11.53
N SER A 39 -5.45 -5.46 -11.25
CA SER A 39 -6.27 -4.28 -10.92
C SER A 39 -5.80 -3.62 -9.62
N ILE A 40 -5.39 -4.39 -8.61
CA ILE A 40 -4.80 -3.84 -7.38
C ILE A 40 -3.51 -3.07 -7.71
N GLY A 41 -2.63 -3.63 -8.54
CA GLY A 41 -1.40 -2.96 -8.97
C GLY A 41 -1.69 -1.61 -9.64
N ILE A 42 -2.66 -1.56 -10.55
CA ILE A 42 -3.09 -0.31 -11.21
C ILE A 42 -3.61 0.71 -10.19
N VAL A 43 -4.40 0.28 -9.20
CA VAL A 43 -4.91 1.18 -8.17
C VAL A 43 -3.78 1.74 -7.31
N VAL A 44 -2.82 0.91 -6.90
CA VAL A 44 -1.68 1.34 -6.08
C VAL A 44 -0.80 2.32 -6.86
N ASP A 45 -0.48 2.03 -8.12
CA ASP A 45 0.30 2.93 -9.00
C ASP A 45 -0.38 4.30 -9.15
N GLY A 46 -1.69 4.30 -9.42
CA GLY A 46 -2.48 5.52 -9.48
C GLY A 46 -2.53 6.30 -8.15
N CYS A 47 -2.50 5.61 -7.01
CA CYS A 47 -2.43 6.26 -5.69
C CYS A 47 -1.04 6.85 -5.40
N VAL A 48 0.03 6.19 -5.83
CA VAL A 48 1.39 6.72 -5.73
C VAL A 48 1.54 7.97 -6.60
N ALA A 49 0.99 7.96 -7.82
CA ALA A 49 0.98 9.11 -8.71
C ALA A 49 0.16 10.28 -8.15
N ASP A 50 -1.03 10.01 -7.58
CA ASP A 50 -1.87 11.03 -6.93
C ASP A 50 -1.16 11.70 -5.74
N LEU A 51 -0.35 10.92 -5.03
CA LEU A 51 0.43 11.35 -3.89
C LEU A 51 1.86 11.77 -4.24
N SER A 52 2.20 11.98 -5.52
CA SER A 52 3.57 12.34 -5.93
C SER A 52 4.08 13.66 -5.31
N TRP A 53 3.17 14.47 -4.77
CA TRP A 53 3.47 15.71 -4.04
C TRP A 53 3.81 15.47 -2.55
N ALA A 54 3.51 14.29 -2.01
CA ALA A 54 3.77 13.94 -0.61
C ALA A 54 5.25 13.58 -0.38
N SER A 55 5.67 13.66 0.89
CA SER A 55 7.03 13.24 1.26
C SER A 55 7.25 11.75 1.00
N ASN A 56 8.40 11.40 0.44
CA ASN A 56 8.80 10.00 0.16
C ASN A 56 8.73 9.09 1.40
N LEU A 57 8.83 9.65 2.61
CA LEU A 57 8.71 8.90 3.86
C LEU A 57 7.26 8.50 4.18
N ALA A 58 6.28 9.34 3.80
CA ALA A 58 4.86 9.10 4.07
C ALA A 58 4.15 8.43 2.89
N LEU A 59 4.74 8.53 1.69
CA LEU A 59 4.17 8.04 0.44
C LEU A 59 3.71 6.57 0.50
N PRO A 60 4.47 5.61 1.10
CA PRO A 60 4.04 4.22 1.13
C PRO A 60 2.82 3.97 2.02
N GLU A 61 2.79 4.58 3.21
CA GLU A 61 1.67 4.41 4.13
C GLU A 61 0.41 5.08 3.58
N LEU A 62 0.54 6.28 3.03
CA LEU A 62 -0.57 7.02 2.46
C LEU A 62 -1.10 6.36 1.19
N SER A 63 -0.23 5.84 0.30
CA SER A 63 -0.66 5.15 -0.91
C SER A 63 -1.36 3.83 -0.60
N GLU A 64 -0.89 3.05 0.38
CA GLU A 64 -1.57 1.84 0.84
C GLU A 64 -2.98 2.16 1.36
N ARG A 65 -3.10 3.17 2.23
CA ARG A 65 -4.39 3.56 2.81
C ARG A 65 -5.37 4.03 1.74
N LEU A 66 -4.90 4.87 0.80
CA LEU A 66 -5.72 5.37 -0.29
C LEU A 66 -6.15 4.23 -1.23
N ALA A 67 -5.24 3.33 -1.57
CA ALA A 67 -5.53 2.17 -2.42
C ALA A 67 -6.58 1.26 -1.77
N ARG A 68 -6.40 0.93 -0.48
CA ARG A 68 -7.38 0.14 0.29
C ARG A 68 -8.76 0.79 0.27
N GLN A 69 -8.84 2.10 0.52
CA GLN A 69 -10.11 2.82 0.52
C GLN A 69 -10.78 2.78 -0.86
N ARG A 70 -10.03 3.01 -1.94
CA ARG A 70 -10.57 2.96 -3.32
C ARG A 70 -11.07 1.56 -3.70
N ILE A 71 -10.38 0.51 -3.27
CA ILE A 71 -10.81 -0.87 -3.52
C ILE A 71 -12.13 -1.15 -2.78
N ILE A 72 -12.23 -0.77 -1.51
CA ILE A 72 -13.45 -0.95 -0.72
C ILE A 72 -14.63 -0.19 -1.34
N ASP A 73 -14.43 1.07 -1.73
CA ASP A 73 -15.45 1.89 -2.39
C ASP A 73 -15.93 1.27 -3.70
N TYR A 74 -14.99 0.81 -4.54
CA TYR A 74 -15.32 0.08 -5.77
C TYR A 74 -16.15 -1.19 -5.51
N LEU A 75 -15.79 -1.97 -4.50
CA LEU A 75 -16.51 -3.19 -4.15
C LEU A 75 -17.90 -2.91 -3.58
N ASP A 76 -18.06 -1.86 -2.77
CA ASP A 76 -19.36 -1.41 -2.25
C ASP A 76 -20.27 -0.93 -3.37
N CYS A 77 -19.76 -0.08 -4.27
CA CYS A 77 -20.48 0.33 -5.47
C CYS A 77 -20.85 -0.87 -6.34
N LYS A 78 -19.92 -1.81 -6.55
CA LYS A 78 -20.17 -3.03 -7.32
C LYS A 78 -21.28 -3.86 -6.68
N ALA A 79 -21.28 -4.06 -5.37
CA ALA A 79 -22.31 -4.82 -4.66
C ALA A 79 -23.70 -4.20 -4.83
N LYS A 80 -23.81 -2.88 -4.68
CA LYS A 80 -25.06 -2.11 -4.84
C LYS A 80 -25.64 -2.16 -6.26
N ASN A 81 -24.82 -2.44 -7.28
CA ASN A 81 -25.29 -2.59 -8.66
C ASN A 81 -25.93 -3.96 -8.94
N PHE A 82 -25.84 -4.91 -8.00
CA PHE A 82 -26.43 -6.26 -8.13
C PHE A 82 -27.69 -6.45 -7.26
N GLU A 83 -28.14 -5.42 -6.54
CA GLU A 83 -29.40 -5.38 -5.77
C GLU A 83 -30.55 -4.80 -6.61
#